data_AF-A0A0N6ZHP5-F1
#
_entry.id   AF-A0A0N6ZHP5-F1
#
_cell.length_a   1.000
_cell.length_b   1.000
_cell.length_c   1.000
_cell.angle_alpha   90.00
_cell.angle_beta   90.00
_cell.angle_gamma   90.00
#
_symmetry.space_group_name_H-M   'P 1'
#
loop_
_entity.id
_entity.type
_entity.pdbx_description
1 polymer ?
#
loop_
_entity_poly.entity_id
_entity_poly.type
_entity_poly.pdbx_seq_one_letter_code
_entity_poly.pdbx_strand_id
1 'polypeptide(L)'
;MQLLSLVQHLQYERESLSRYPRKSDGGIEWGAVADDLVLCSMESDPIELSTVIQQFVPKADSLIFFWESLAVPSVEMGLESSISHLPEITESVPELWIYSPGDRIVVEVSFSGVVTVARVPVDADDRSSA
;
A
#
# COMPACT_ATOMS: atom_id res chain seq x y z
N MET A 1 6.45 -1.39 15.81
CA MET A 1 6.89 -2.11 14.60
C MET A 1 6.91 -3.59 14.92
N GLN A 2 6.27 -4.41 14.09
CA GLN A 2 6.21 -5.86 14.24
C GLN A 2 6.41 -6.53 12.88
N LEU A 3 7.29 -7.53 12.83
CA LEU A 3 7.39 -8.43 11.68
C LEU A 3 6.16 -9.36 11.67
N LEU A 4 5.47 -9.44 10.54
CA LEU A 4 4.29 -10.28 10.42
C LEU A 4 4.67 -11.75 10.24
N SER A 5 3.88 -12.63 10.87
CA SER A 5 3.95 -14.05 10.56
C SER A 5 3.50 -14.31 9.11
N LEU A 6 3.90 -15.45 8.55
CA LEU A 6 3.49 -15.84 7.18
C LEU A 6 1.96 -15.80 7.00
N VAL A 7 1.20 -16.25 8.01
CA VAL A 7 -0.26 -16.25 7.96
C VAL A 7 -0.81 -14.82 7.87
N GLN A 8 -0.29 -13.89 8.68
CA GLN A 8 -0.72 -12.49 8.65
C GLN A 8 -0.30 -11.78 7.36
N HIS A 9 0.92 -12.03 6.89
CA HIS A 9 1.41 -11.50 5.61
C HIS A 9 0.49 -11.90 4.45
N LEU A 10 0.21 -13.21 4.30
CA LEU A 10 -0.67 -13.72 3.24
C LEU A 10 -2.11 -13.22 3.36
N GLN A 11 -2.58 -13.02 4.60
CA GLN A 11 -3.90 -12.43 4.83
C GLN A 11 -3.96 -11.00 4.29
N TYR A 12 -3.04 -10.13 4.70
CA TYR A 12 -3.05 -8.75 4.24
C TYR A 12 -2.76 -8.63 2.74
N GLU A 13 -1.91 -9.49 2.17
CA GLU A 13 -1.70 -9.53 0.72
C GLU A 13 -3.02 -9.79 -0.02
N ARG A 14 -3.80 -10.79 0.43
CA ARG A 14 -5.10 -11.14 -0.16
C ARG A 14 -6.15 -10.04 0.00
N GLU A 15 -6.13 -9.37 1.14
CA GLU A 15 -7.03 -8.26 1.45
C GLU A 15 -6.69 -7.00 0.65
N SER A 16 -5.47 -6.87 0.11
CA SER A 16 -4.97 -5.68 -0.56
C SER A 16 -4.43 -5.95 -1.96
N LEU A 17 -3.14 -6.27 -2.11
CA LEU A 17 -2.42 -6.34 -3.37
C LEU A 17 -3.00 -7.38 -4.34
N SER A 18 -3.47 -8.53 -3.83
CA SER A 18 -4.09 -9.56 -4.68
C SER A 18 -5.42 -9.14 -5.31
N ARG A 19 -6.00 -8.00 -4.90
CA ARG A 19 -7.24 -7.46 -5.46
C ARG A 19 -7.02 -6.69 -6.77
N TYR A 20 -5.78 -6.32 -7.08
CA TYR A 20 -5.46 -5.55 -8.28
C TYR A 20 -5.01 -6.45 -9.43
N PRO A 21 -5.23 -6.04 -10.69
CA PRO A 21 -4.55 -6.64 -11.84
C PRO A 21 -3.03 -6.62 -11.65
N ARG A 22 -2.35 -7.69 -12.05
CA ARG A 22 -0.90 -7.86 -11.88
C ARG A 22 -0.17 -7.83 -13.21
N LYS A 23 1.01 -7.21 -13.19
CA LYS A 23 2.03 -7.34 -14.23
C LYS A 23 2.70 -8.71 -14.17
N SER A 24 3.42 -9.07 -15.23
CA SER A 24 4.24 -10.28 -15.27
C SER A 24 5.43 -10.25 -14.30
N ASP A 25 5.87 -9.06 -13.88
CA ASP A 25 6.92 -8.87 -12.87
C ASP A 25 6.39 -8.93 -11.43
N GLY A 26 5.07 -9.06 -11.25
CA GLY A 26 4.42 -9.10 -9.94
C GLY A 26 3.95 -7.76 -9.42
N GLY A 27 4.27 -6.63 -10.07
CA GLY A 27 3.75 -5.31 -9.72
C GLY A 27 2.27 -5.12 -10.05
N ILE A 28 1.68 -4.00 -9.63
CA ILE A 28 0.30 -3.66 -10.00
C ILE A 28 0.26 -3.14 -11.44
N GLU A 29 -0.67 -3.64 -12.26
CA GLU A 29 -0.95 -3.13 -13.60
C GLU A 29 -1.94 -1.98 -13.53
N TRP A 30 -1.45 -0.79 -13.14
CA TRP A 30 -2.29 0.40 -12.95
C TRP A 30 -3.07 0.81 -14.19
N GLY A 31 -2.58 0.54 -15.40
CA GLY A 31 -3.30 0.83 -16.64
C GLY A 31 -4.57 -0.03 -16.83
N ALA A 32 -4.73 -1.10 -16.05
CA ALA A 32 -5.91 -1.95 -16.03
C ALA A 32 -6.79 -1.75 -14.78
N VAL A 33 -6.38 -0.89 -13.84
CA VAL A 33 -7.19 -0.52 -12.67
C VAL A 33 -8.23 0.51 -13.10
N ALA A 34 -9.47 0.36 -12.62
CA ALA A 34 -10.54 1.31 -12.92
C ALA A 34 -10.20 2.71 -12.37
N ASP A 35 -10.37 3.75 -13.19
CA ASP A 35 -9.98 5.12 -12.86
C ASP A 35 -10.62 5.65 -11.57
N ASP A 36 -11.82 5.18 -11.20
CA ASP A 36 -12.53 5.60 -9.98
C ASP A 36 -11.90 5.04 -8.68
N LEU A 37 -11.02 4.05 -8.81
CA LEU A 37 -10.26 3.49 -7.70
C LEU A 37 -8.94 4.22 -7.49
N VAL A 38 -8.35 4.83 -8.52
CA VAL A 38 -7.10 5.59 -8.42
C VAL A 38 -7.41 6.99 -7.91
N LEU A 39 -6.91 7.32 -6.72
CA LEU A 39 -7.17 8.59 -6.06
C LEU A 39 -6.18 9.67 -6.46
N CYS A 40 -4.91 9.29 -6.64
CA CYS A 40 -3.88 10.16 -7.18
C CYS A 40 -2.69 9.34 -7.70
N SER A 41 -1.95 9.94 -8.64
CA SER A 41 -0.67 9.45 -9.13
C SER A 41 0.24 10.66 -9.35
N MET A 42 1.39 10.71 -8.68
CA MET A 42 2.32 11.83 -8.76
C MET A 42 3.77 11.36 -8.61
N GLU A 43 4.72 12.12 -9.15
CA GLU A 43 6.13 11.97 -8.75
C GLU A 43 6.24 12.39 -7.28
N SER A 44 7.04 11.69 -6.48
CA SER A 44 7.11 11.93 -5.03
C SER A 44 8.52 12.23 -4.54
N ASP A 45 8.63 13.28 -3.73
CA ASP A 45 9.66 13.43 -2.71
C ASP A 45 9.22 12.69 -1.41
N PRO A 46 10.13 12.17 -0.57
CA PRO A 46 9.80 11.60 0.73
C PRO A 46 8.90 12.48 1.63
N ILE A 47 9.08 13.80 1.60
CA ILE A 47 8.24 14.74 2.37
C ILE A 47 6.79 14.69 1.88
N GLU A 48 6.59 14.54 0.56
CA GLU A 48 5.27 14.45 -0.04
C GLU A 48 4.59 13.13 0.27
N LEU A 49 5.33 12.02 0.33
CA LEU A 49 4.76 10.70 0.68
C LEU A 49 4.14 10.70 2.09
N SER A 50 4.78 11.34 3.06
CA SER A 50 4.23 11.45 4.42
C SER A 50 2.90 12.21 4.42
N THR A 51 2.80 13.27 3.61
CA THR A 51 1.59 14.09 3.45
C THR A 51 0.50 13.29 2.76
N VAL A 52 0.84 12.54 1.71
CA VAL A 52 -0.07 11.65 0.98
C VAL A 52 -0.66 10.62 1.93
N ILE A 53 0.15 9.95 2.73
CA ILE A 53 -0.32 8.97 3.72
C ILE A 53 -1.28 9.66 4.69
N GLN A 54 -0.88 10.76 5.34
CA GLN A 54 -1.75 11.46 6.28
C GLN A 54 -3.08 11.93 5.65
N GLN A 55 -3.08 12.31 4.37
CA GLN A 55 -4.27 12.74 3.65
C GLN A 55 -5.24 11.60 3.34
N PHE A 56 -4.72 10.44 2.92
CA PHE A 56 -5.56 9.35 2.41
C PHE A 56 -5.84 8.23 3.42
N VAL A 57 -5.07 8.15 4.52
CA VAL A 57 -5.28 7.15 5.57
C VAL A 57 -5.58 7.77 6.95
N PRO A 58 -6.60 8.65 7.07
CA PRO A 58 -6.84 9.42 8.29
C PRO A 58 -7.33 8.58 9.47
N LYS A 59 -7.72 7.31 9.24
CA LYS A 59 -8.22 6.39 10.28
C LYS A 59 -7.27 5.22 10.54
N ALA A 60 -6.07 5.23 9.97
CA ALA A 60 -5.12 4.15 10.15
C ALA A 60 -4.51 4.16 11.55
N ASP A 61 -4.77 3.11 12.32
CA ASP A 61 -4.02 2.83 13.56
C ASP A 61 -2.63 2.27 13.20
N SER A 62 -2.55 1.44 12.17
CA SER A 62 -1.33 0.84 11.65
C SER A 62 -1.31 0.74 10.12
N LEU A 63 -0.10 0.62 9.59
CA LEU A 63 0.19 0.45 8.17
C LEU A 63 1.00 -0.82 7.97
N ILE A 64 0.69 -1.54 6.90
CA ILE A 64 1.35 -2.77 6.50
C ILE A 64 2.27 -2.46 5.32
N PHE A 65 3.56 -2.74 5.49
CA PHE A 65 4.59 -2.52 4.48
C PHE A 65 4.89 -3.84 3.79
N PHE A 66 4.70 -3.85 2.47
CA PHE A 66 5.17 -4.87 1.56
C PHE A 66 6.37 -4.31 0.80
N TRP A 67 7.40 -5.11 0.67
CA TRP A 67 8.66 -4.72 0.02
C TRP A 67 8.64 -5.18 -1.43
N GLU A 68 9.63 -4.74 -2.21
CA GLU A 68 9.90 -5.11 -3.61
C GLU A 68 9.50 -6.54 -4.01
N SER A 69 9.70 -7.49 -3.09
CA SER A 69 9.22 -8.86 -3.24
C SER A 69 8.30 -9.28 -2.10
N LEU A 70 7.15 -9.84 -2.45
CA LEU A 70 6.23 -10.49 -1.51
C LEU A 70 6.80 -11.77 -0.86
N ALA A 71 7.96 -12.25 -1.31
CA ALA A 71 8.68 -13.30 -0.59
C ALA A 71 9.33 -12.77 0.71
N VAL A 72 9.51 -11.44 0.83
CA VAL A 72 10.02 -10.80 2.03
C VAL A 72 8.88 -10.56 3.02
N PRO A 73 9.02 -10.97 4.29
CA PRO A 73 7.96 -10.78 5.28
C PRO A 73 7.59 -9.31 5.45
N SER A 74 6.29 -9.04 5.45
CA SER A 74 5.75 -7.70 5.70
C SER A 74 5.97 -7.23 7.14
N VAL A 75 5.97 -5.93 7.31
CA VAL A 75 6.06 -5.29 8.63
C VAL A 75 4.81 -4.46 8.87
N GLU A 76 4.27 -4.57 10.09
CA GLU A 76 3.23 -3.68 10.60
C GLU A 76 3.85 -2.60 11.49
N MET A 77 3.49 -1.35 11.22
CA MET A 77 3.93 -0.19 12.00
C MET A 77 2.75 0.70 12.35
N GLY A 78 2.74 1.25 13.56
CA GLY A 78 1.79 2.30 13.91
C GLY A 78 1.97 3.51 12.99
N LEU A 79 0.92 4.29 12.77
CA LEU A 79 0.96 5.43 11.85
C LEU A 79 2.10 6.41 12.19
N GLU A 80 2.26 6.81 13.45
CA GLU A 80 3.32 7.74 13.88
C GLU A 80 4.73 7.20 13.60
N SER A 81 4.96 5.91 13.90
CA SER A 81 6.25 5.26 13.61
C SER A 81 6.50 5.16 12.11
N SER A 82 5.46 4.87 11.34
CA SER A 82 5.54 4.80 9.88
C SER A 82 6.00 6.14 9.31
N ILE A 83 5.33 7.23 9.66
CA ILE A 83 5.68 8.58 9.20
C ILE A 83 7.12 8.94 9.57
N SER A 84 7.56 8.57 10.77
CA SER A 84 8.90 8.87 11.26
C SER A 84 10.01 8.10 10.52
N HIS A 85 9.74 6.87 10.06
CA HIS A 85 10.71 6.02 9.36
C HIS A 85 10.61 6.09 7.83
N LEU A 86 9.56 6.71 7.28
CA LEU A 86 9.35 6.82 5.84
C LEU A 86 10.57 7.33 5.07
N PRO A 87 11.26 8.41 5.48
CA PRO A 87 12.42 8.92 4.74
C PRO A 87 13.51 7.85 4.57
N GLU A 88 13.88 7.18 5.67
CA GLU A 88 14.90 6.12 5.69
C GLU A 88 14.48 4.92 4.83
N ILE A 89 13.19 4.56 4.87
CA ILE A 89 12.63 3.46 4.08
C ILE A 89 12.70 3.78 2.59
N THR A 90 12.24 4.96 2.17
CA THR A 90 12.23 5.36 0.75
C THR A 90 13.62 5.56 0.16
N GLU A 91 14.61 5.92 0.99
CA GLU A 91 16.01 5.98 0.56
C GLU A 91 16.62 4.58 0.36
N SER A 92 16.13 3.58 1.10
CA SER A 92 16.70 2.22 1.13
C SER A 92 15.97 1.23 0.23
N VAL A 93 14.69 1.48 -0.06
CA VAL A 93 13.79 0.57 -0.76
C VAL A 93 13.16 1.32 -1.94
N PRO A 94 13.64 1.11 -3.18
CA PRO A 94 13.15 1.81 -4.37
C PRO A 94 11.71 1.44 -4.76
N GLU A 95 11.20 0.28 -4.36
CA GLU A 95 9.81 -0.11 -4.62
C GLU A 95 9.14 -0.76 -3.41
N LEU A 96 7.97 -0.24 -3.02
CA LEU A 96 7.21 -0.79 -1.91
C LEU A 96 5.71 -0.48 -2.01
N TRP A 97 4.90 -1.27 -1.29
CA TRP A 97 3.49 -1.01 -1.10
C TRP A 97 3.15 -0.81 0.37
N ILE A 98 2.31 0.18 0.65
CA ILE A 98 1.80 0.50 1.97
C ILE A 98 0.30 0.28 1.96
N TYR A 99 -0.19 -0.59 2.83
CA TYR A 99 -1.61 -0.87 2.98
C TYR A 99 -2.13 -0.33 4.32
N SER A 100 -3.23 0.43 4.28
CA SER A 100 -4.06 0.75 5.45
C SER A 100 -5.28 -0.16 5.46
N PRO A 101 -5.37 -1.13 6.40
CA PRO A 101 -6.54 -1.98 6.55
C PRO A 101 -7.82 -1.21 6.86
N GLY A 102 -7.73 -0.22 7.76
CA GLY A 102 -8.87 0.57 8.21
C GLY A 102 -9.49 1.45 7.13
N ASP A 103 -8.66 2.02 6.26
CA ASP A 103 -9.12 2.88 5.16
C ASP A 103 -9.33 2.12 3.84
N ARG A 104 -8.83 0.88 3.75
CA ARG A 104 -8.77 0.07 2.53
C ARG A 104 -8.09 0.83 1.39
N ILE A 105 -6.94 1.42 1.70
CA ILE A 105 -6.10 2.17 0.76
C ILE A 105 -4.77 1.45 0.58
N VAL A 106 -4.32 1.36 -0.67
CA VAL A 106 -2.94 0.99 -1.02
C VAL A 106 -2.24 2.22 -1.58
N VAL A 107 -1.03 2.44 -1.11
CA VAL A 107 -0.06 3.38 -1.67
C VAL A 107 1.07 2.57 -2.26
N GLU A 108 1.35 2.72 -3.54
CA GLU A 108 2.56 2.20 -4.17
C GLU A 108 3.58 3.32 -4.30
N VAL A 109 4.83 3.04 -3.92
CA VAL A 109 6.01 3.80 -4.34
C VAL A 109 6.69 2.95 -5.40
N SER A 110 6.67 3.40 -6.65
CA SER A 110 7.27 2.65 -7.76
C SER A 110 8.78 2.88 -7.81
N PHE A 111 9.49 1.98 -8.50
CA PHE A 111 10.92 2.13 -8.79
C PHE A 111 11.29 3.46 -9.47
N SER A 112 10.35 4.08 -10.20
CA SER A 112 10.57 5.38 -10.85
C SER A 112 10.29 6.58 -9.94
N GLY A 113 9.97 6.36 -8.67
CA GLY A 113 9.60 7.41 -7.72
C GLY A 113 8.17 7.95 -7.91
N VAL A 114 7.32 7.23 -8.65
CA VAL A 114 5.90 7.60 -8.78
C VAL A 114 5.13 6.99 -7.61
N VAL A 115 4.38 7.83 -6.91
CA VAL A 115 3.47 7.43 -5.86
C VAL A 115 2.06 7.35 -6.40
N THR A 116 1.47 6.16 -6.31
CA THR A 116 0.09 5.91 -6.71
C THR A 116 -0.74 5.54 -5.48
N VAL A 117 -1.86 6.22 -5.27
CA VAL A 117 -2.80 5.93 -4.19
C VAL A 117 -4.08 5.40 -4.79
N ALA A 118 -4.55 4.26 -4.29
CA ALA A 118 -5.79 3.66 -4.75
C ALA A 118 -6.61 3.05 -3.62
N ARG A 119 -7.92 3.02 -3.83
CA ARG A 119 -8.83 2.18 -3.02
C ARG A 119 -8.66 0.73 -3.40
N VAL A 120 -8.72 -0.15 -2.40
CA VAL A 120 -8.75 -1.59 -2.61
C VAL A 120 -10.09 -1.99 -3.25
N PRO A 121 -10.08 -2.70 -4.39
CA PRO A 121 -11.28 -3.25 -4.98
C PRO A 121 -12.06 -4.12 -3.99
N VAL A 122 -13.35 -3.83 -3.84
CA VAL A 122 -14.32 -4.68 -3.14
C VAL A 122 -15.07 -5.53 -4.15
N ASP A 123 -15.19 -6.83 -3.88
CA ASP A 123 -16.07 -7.67 -4.68
C ASP A 123 -17.52 -7.19 -4.50
N ALA A 124 -18.32 -7.28 -5.57
CA ALA A 124 -19.71 -6.84 -5.54
C ALA A 124 -20.55 -7.60 -4.49
N ASP A 125 -20.16 -8.82 -4.11
CA ASP A 125 -20.84 -9.62 -3.08
C ASP A 125 -20.67 -9.05 -1.66
N ASP A 126 -19.61 -8.29 -1.37
CA ASP A 126 -19.43 -7.64 -0.06
C ASP A 126 -20.39 -6.44 0.13
N ARG A 127 -21.00 -5.93 -0.95
CA ARG A 127 -21.98 -4.82 -0.86
C ARG A 127 -23.39 -5.27 -0.47
N SER A 128 -23.68 -6.57 -0.48
CA SER A 128 -25.01 -7.11 -0.15
C SER A 128 -25.22 -7.38 1.34
N SER A 129 -24.22 -7.11 2.19
CA SER A 129 -24.28 -7.37 3.64
C SER A 129 -24.25 -6.11 4.52
N ALA A 130 -24.50 -4.92 3.93
CA ALA A 130 -24.60 -3.66 4.66
C ALA A 130 -26.05 -3.18 4.79
#